data_AF-A0A239LNP9-F1
#
_entry.id   AF-A0A239LNP9-F1
#
_cell.length_a   1.000
_cell.length_b   1.000
_cell.length_c   1.000
_cell.angle_alpha   90.00
_cell.angle_beta   90.00
_cell.angle_gamma   90.00
#
_symmetry.space_group_name_H-M   'P 1'
#
loop_
_entity.id
_entity.type
_entity.pdbx_description
1 polymer ?
#
loop_
_entity_poly.entity_id
_entity_poly.type
_entity_poly.pdbx_seq_one_letter_code
_entity_poly.pdbx_strand_id
1 'polypeptide(L)' 'ENRREAAVEIFEYIEIFYNRERLHSSLGYRTPEQMEELLNFKPLAA' A
#
# COMPACT_ATOMS: atom_id res chain seq x y z
N GLU A 1 19.43 10.53 14.92
CA GLU A 1 18.05 10.46 14.43
C GLU A 1 17.21 11.49 15.18
N ASN A 2 16.58 12.41 14.46
CA ASN A 2 15.65 13.39 15.01
C ASN A 2 14.20 13.05 14.63
N ARG A 3 13.20 13.58 15.35
CA ARG A 3 11.78 13.24 15.11
C ARG A 3 11.29 13.51 13.68
N ARG A 4 11.92 14.45 12.95
CA ARG A 4 11.53 14.76 11.57
C ARG A 4 12.07 13.70 10.61
N GLU A 5 13.33 13.29 10.78
CA GLU A 5 13.94 12.20 10.01
C GLU A 5 13.14 10.91 10.19
N ALA A 6 12.82 10.51 11.42
CA ALA A 6 12.01 9.32 11.70
C ALA A 6 10.63 9.38 11.05
N ALA A 7 10.00 10.57 10.98
CA ALA A 7 8.71 10.73 10.32
C ALA A 7 8.81 10.55 8.79
N VAL A 8 9.90 11.02 8.18
CA VAL A 8 10.16 10.82 6.75
C VAL A 8 10.41 9.34 6.46
N GLU A 9 11.22 8.67 7.26
CA GLU A 9 11.50 7.24 7.10
C GLU A 9 10.22 6.38 7.21
N ILE A 10 9.34 6.71 8.18
CA ILE A 10 8.04 6.03 8.31
C ILE A 10 7.16 6.31 7.09
N PHE A 11 7.13 7.55 6.60
CA PHE A 11 6.36 7.90 5.41
C PHE A 11 6.84 7.14 4.18
N GLU A 12 8.15 7.10 3.93
CA GLU A 12 8.74 6.35 2.82
C GLU A 12 8.45 4.85 2.94
N TYR A 13 8.55 4.29 4.14
CA TYR A 13 8.20 2.89 4.39
C TYR A 13 6.74 2.59 4.04
N ILE A 14 5.79 3.45 4.46
CA ILE A 14 4.37 3.24 4.21
C ILE A 14 4.05 3.42 2.72
N GLU A 15 4.44 4.55 2.13
CA GLU A 15 3.99 4.93 0.79
C GLU A 15 4.71 4.18 -0.33
N ILE A 16 6.02 3.95 -0.19
CA ILE A 16 6.82 3.33 -1.25
C ILE A 16 6.82 1.82 -1.03
N PHE A 17 7.31 1.36 0.12
CA PHE A 17 7.49 -0.07 0.32
C PHE A 17 6.17 -0.80 0.64
N TYR A 18 5.43 -0.37 1.67
CA TYR A 18 4.26 -1.12 2.14
C TYR A 18 3.10 -1.06 1.13
N ASN A 19 2.76 0.12 0.63
CA ASN A 19 1.61 0.29 -0.26
C ASN A 19 1.89 -0.21 -1.69
N ARG A 20 3.12 -0.05 -2.22
CA ARG A 20 3.43 -0.30 -3.64
C ARG A 20 4.30 -1.51 -3.94
N GLU A 21 5.07 -2.02 -3.00
CA GLU A 21 6.03 -3.11 -3.27
C GLU A 21 5.75 -4.38 -2.46
N ARG A 22 5.29 -4.25 -1.22
CA ARG A 22 5.09 -5.39 -0.32
C ARG A 22 3.92 -6.25 -0.79
N LEU A 23 4.17 -7.54 -1.02
CA LEU A 23 3.12 -8.51 -1.31
C LEU A 23 2.49 -9.05 -0.02
N HIS A 24 1.16 -9.12 0.01
CA HIS A 24 0.39 -9.65 1.13
C HIS A 24 -0.29 -10.96 0.75
N SER A 25 -0.01 -12.03 1.48
CA SER A 25 -0.67 -13.33 1.28
C SER A 25 -2.18 -13.25 1.46
N SER A 26 -2.66 -12.42 2.39
CA SER A 26 -4.09 -12.15 2.60
C SER A 26 -4.76 -11.40 1.44
N LEU A 27 -3.99 -10.66 0.63
CA LEU A 27 -4.48 -9.98 -0.58
C LEU A 27 -4.37 -10.86 -1.84
N GLY A 28 -3.96 -12.12 -1.68
CA GLY A 28 -3.69 -13.03 -2.79
C GLY A 28 -2.38 -12.70 -3.51
N TYR A 29 -1.34 -12.35 -2.75
CA TYR A 29 -0.03 -11.93 -3.25
C TYR A 29 -0.10 -10.69 -4.16
N ARG A 30 -0.83 -9.69 -3.68
CA ARG A 30 -0.89 -8.34 -4.26
C ARG A 30 -0.47 -7.31 -3.23
N THR A 31 -0.13 -6.13 -3.73
CA THR A 31 0.12 -4.94 -2.91
C THR A 31 -1.20 -4.31 -2.49
N PRO A 32 -1.22 -3.49 -1.42
CA PRO A 32 -2.38 -2.69 -1.07
C PRO A 32 -2.92 -1.85 -2.24
N GLU A 33 -2.04 -1.14 -2.96
CA GLU A 33 -2.42 -0.31 -4.12
C GLU A 33 -3.12 -1.13 -5.22
N GLN A 34 -2.57 -2.30 -5.57
CA GLN A 34 -3.18 -3.21 -6.55
C GLN A 34 -4.55 -3.72 -6.10
N MET A 35 -4.76 -3.93 -4.79
CA MET A 35 -6.06 -4.34 -4.28
C MET A 35 -7.07 -3.21 -4.39
N GLU A 36 -6.68 -1.97 -4.07
CA GLU A 36 -7.55 -0.80 -4.25
C GLU A 36 -7.94 -0.61 -5.72
N GLU A 37 -7.00 -0.73 -6.65
CA GLU A 37 -7.27 -0.71 -8.09
C GLU A 37 -8.33 -1.75 -8.46
N LEU A 38 -8.15 -3.02 -8.06
CA LEU A 38 -9.10 -4.08 -8.33
C LEU A 38 -10.50 -3.81 -7.76
N LEU A 39 -10.57 -3.20 -6.58
CA LEU A 39 -11.83 -2.82 -5.94
C LEU A 39 -12.51 -1.66 -6.69
N ASN A 40 -11.72 -0.68 -7.15
CA ASN A 40 -12.19 0.46 -7.93
C ASN A 40 -12.63 0.08 -9.35
N PHE A 41 -12.00 -0.94 -9.95
CA PHE A 41 -12.34 -1.46 -11.28
C PHE A 41 -13.52 -2.42 -11.30
N LYS A 42 -14.02 -2.89 -10.13
CA LYS A 42 -15.33 -3.54 -10.11
C LYS A 42 -16.37 -2.45 -10.35
N PRO A 43 -17.08 -2.41 -11.50
CA PRO A 43 -18.31 -1.64 -11.54
C PRO A 43 -19.14 -2.22 -10.39
N LEU A 44 -19.77 -1.37 -9.58
CA LEU A 44 -20.83 -1.85 -8.70
C LEU A 44 -21.82 -2.58 -9.61
N ALA A 45 -21.70 -3.91 -9.67
CA ALA A 45 -22.68 -4.76 -10.31
C ALA A 45 -23.89 -4.72 -9.36
N ALA A 46 -24.72 -3.71 -9.58
CA ALA A 46 -26.05 -3.53 -9.03
C ALA A 46 -26.95 -3.05 -10.17
#